data_AF-A0A2L2YSC4-F1
#
_entry.id   AF-A0A2L2YSC4-F1
#
_cell.length_a   1.000
_cell.length_b   1.000
_cell.length_c   1.000
_cell.angle_alpha   90.00
_cell.angle_beta   90.00
_cell.angle_gamma   90.00
#
_symmetry.space_group_name_H-M   'P 1'
#
loop_
_entity.id
_entity.type
_entity.pdbx_description
1 polymer ?
#
loop_
_entity_poly.entity_id
_entity_poly.type
_entity_poly.pdbx_seq_one_letter_code
_entity_poly.pdbx_strand_id
1 'polypeptide(L)'
;RYDDMASAMTQVTETGVELSNEERNLLSVAYKNVVGARRSSWRVISSIDQKTEGSEKKHQMAKEYRDIVEKELREICFDVLCLLVNFLIPKVCFDESIVFFLKMKGDYYRYLAEVAT
;
A
#
# COMPACT_ATOMS: atom_id res chain seq x y z
N ARG A 1 -9.65 9.19 -9.44
CA ARG A 1 -8.79 8.04 -9.82
C ARG A 1 -7.56 8.11 -8.93
N TYR A 2 -7.51 7.33 -7.84
CA TYR A 2 -6.40 7.41 -6.88
C TYR A 2 -5.14 6.71 -7.40
N ASP A 3 -5.29 5.69 -8.26
CA ASP A 3 -4.17 5.00 -8.90
C ASP A 3 -3.39 5.96 -9.82
N ASP A 4 -4.08 6.79 -10.62
CA ASP A 4 -3.44 7.84 -11.43
C ASP A 4 -2.70 8.86 -10.57
N MET A 5 -3.30 9.27 -9.45
CA MET A 5 -2.68 10.21 -8.51
C MET A 5 -1.41 9.60 -7.89
N ALA A 6 -1.45 8.31 -7.52
CA ALA A 6 -0.29 7.59 -7.01
C ALA A 6 0.82 7.54 -8.06
N SER A 7 0.48 7.22 -9.32
CA SER A 7 1.44 7.20 -10.42
C SER A 7 2.07 8.57 -10.69
N ALA A 8 1.29 9.65 -10.70
CA ALA A 8 1.82 11.01 -10.88
C ALA A 8 2.73 11.42 -9.72
N MET A 9 2.34 11.15 -8.47
CA MET A 9 3.14 11.49 -7.29
C MET A 9 4.40 10.63 -7.17
N THR A 10 4.39 9.40 -7.70
CA THR A 10 5.59 8.55 -7.85
C THR A 10 6.62 9.27 -8.72
N GLN A 11 6.22 9.72 -9.91
CA GLN A 11 7.11 10.42 -10.84
C GLN A 11 7.69 11.69 -10.21
N VAL A 12 6.88 12.48 -9.51
CA VAL A 12 7.35 13.68 -8.79
C VAL A 12 8.39 13.30 -7.75
N THR A 13 8.15 12.24 -6.98
CA THR A 13 9.09 11.75 -5.96
C THR A 13 10.42 11.28 -6.57
N GLU A 14 10.35 10.63 -7.72
CA GLU A 14 11.52 10.10 -8.44
C GLU A 14 12.38 11.19 -9.10
N THR A 15 11.83 12.38 -9.38
CA THR A 15 12.65 13.55 -9.81
C THR A 15 13.72 13.91 -8.78
N GLY A 16 13.46 13.53 -7.53
CA GLY A 16 14.42 13.59 -6.47
C GLY A 16 14.56 14.95 -5.79
N VAL A 17 13.63 15.86 -6.04
CA VAL A 17 13.46 17.09 -5.26
C VAL A 17 12.75 16.75 -3.94
N GLU A 18 13.05 17.50 -2.88
CA GLU A 18 12.33 17.39 -1.61
C GLU A 18 10.86 17.79 -1.79
N LEU A 19 9.95 16.95 -1.30
CA LEU A 19 8.52 17.20 -1.42
C LEU A 19 8.06 18.27 -0.43
N SER A 20 7.33 19.25 -0.94
CA SER A 20 6.57 20.20 -0.13
C SER A 20 5.54 19.49 0.76
N ASN A 21 5.03 20.19 1.77
CA ASN A 21 4.00 19.63 2.65
C ASN A 21 2.73 19.22 1.87
N GLU A 22 2.34 19.98 0.86
CA GLU A 22 1.19 19.66 0.01
C GLU A 22 1.44 18.39 -0.81
N GLU A 23 2.61 18.27 -1.45
CA GLU A 23 3.00 17.08 -2.22
C GLU A 23 3.10 15.83 -1.33
N ARG A 24 3.65 15.94 -0.13
CA ARG A 24 3.68 14.84 0.86
C ARG A 24 2.26 14.37 1.22
N ASN A 25 1.34 15.31 1.42
CA ASN A 25 -0.05 14.99 1.72
C ASN A 25 -0.75 14.35 0.53
N LEU A 26 -0.53 14.83 -0.69
CA LEU A 26 -1.07 14.23 -1.91
C LEU A 26 -0.58 12.80 -2.11
N LEU A 27 0.72 12.55 -1.95
CA LEU A 27 1.31 11.21 -2.02
C LEU A 27 0.66 10.28 -0.99
N SER A 28 0.53 10.73 0.25
CA SER A 28 -0.08 9.95 1.34
C SER A 28 -1.55 9.64 1.08
N VAL A 29 -2.34 10.63 0.64
CA VAL A 29 -3.76 10.44 0.31
C VAL A 29 -3.92 9.48 -0.85
N ALA A 30 -3.11 9.60 -1.90
CA ALA A 30 -3.16 8.73 -3.07
C ALA A 30 -2.97 7.26 -2.66
N TYR A 31 -1.83 6.95 -2.04
CA TYR A 31 -1.51 5.57 -1.70
C TYR A 31 -2.40 5.01 -0.59
N LYS A 32 -2.82 5.82 0.40
CA LYS A 32 -3.78 5.39 1.42
C LYS A 32 -5.09 4.90 0.82
N ASN A 33 -5.60 5.58 -0.21
CA ASN A 33 -6.83 5.19 -0.88
C ASN A 33 -6.61 3.96 -1.78
N VAL A 34 -5.50 3.91 -2.51
CA VAL A 34 -5.16 2.75 -3.36
C VAL A 34 -5.05 1.48 -2.52
N VAL A 35 -4.24 1.48 -1.45
CA VAL A 35 -4.08 0.32 -0.55
C VAL A 35 -5.35 0.03 0.25
N GLY A 36 -6.10 1.06 0.65
CA GLY A 36 -7.34 0.93 1.42
C GLY A 36 -8.43 0.17 0.66
N ALA A 37 -8.53 0.37 -0.64
CA ALA A 37 -9.43 -0.39 -1.51
C ALA A 37 -9.05 -1.88 -1.52
N ARG A 38 -7.77 -2.22 -1.74
CA ARG A 38 -7.29 -3.61 -1.81
C ARG A 38 -7.42 -4.32 -0.46
N ARG A 39 -7.09 -3.65 0.65
CA ARG A 39 -7.31 -4.16 2.02
C ARG A 39 -8.76 -4.45 2.33
N SER A 40 -9.68 -3.62 1.83
CA SER A 40 -11.12 -3.84 2.04
C SER A 40 -11.61 -5.04 1.22
N SER A 41 -11.19 -5.16 -0.04
CA SER A 41 -11.44 -6.34 -0.88
C SER A 41 -10.88 -7.62 -0.25
N TRP A 42 -9.65 -7.59 0.24
CA TRP A 42 -9.00 -8.72 0.89
C TRP A 42 -9.76 -9.20 2.14
N ARG A 43 -10.24 -8.28 3.00
CA ARG A 43 -11.05 -8.63 4.16
C ARG A 43 -12.37 -9.31 3.78
N VAL A 44 -13.03 -8.82 2.73
CA VAL A 44 -14.29 -9.40 2.24
C VAL A 44 -14.06 -10.81 1.69
N ILE A 45 -13.06 -10.98 0.83
CA ILE A 45 -12.71 -12.28 0.24
C ILE A 45 -12.29 -13.27 1.33
N SER A 46 -11.51 -12.82 2.31
CA SER A 46 -11.09 -13.67 3.42
C SER A 46 -12.27 -14.16 4.27
N SER A 47 -13.30 -13.32 4.46
CA SER A 47 -14.54 -13.75 5.12
C SER A 47 -15.36 -14.72 4.28
N ILE A 48 -15.37 -14.57 2.95
CA ILE A 48 -16.06 -15.50 2.04
C ILE A 48 -15.38 -16.86 2.07
N ASP A 49 -14.06 -16.89 2.01
CA ASP A 49 -13.28 -18.13 2.03
C ASP A 49 -13.53 -18.94 3.31
N GLN A 50 -13.46 -18.30 4.49
CA GLN A 50 -13.79 -18.95 5.77
C GLN A 50 -15.23 -19.51 5.83
N LYS A 51 -16.18 -18.86 5.15
CA LYS A 51 -17.58 -19.34 5.07
C LYS A 51 -17.80 -20.44 4.04
N THR A 52 -16.86 -20.65 3.12
CA THR A 52 -17.01 -21.58 2.00
C THR A 52 -16.20 -22.86 2.14
N GLU A 53 -15.54 -23.09 3.29
CA GLU A 53 -14.79 -24.31 3.61
C GLU A 53 -15.58 -25.62 3.41
N GLY A 54 -16.92 -25.58 3.47
CA GLY A 54 -17.78 -26.75 3.19
C GLY A 54 -18.04 -27.06 1.71
N SER A 55 -17.57 -26.23 0.77
CA SER A 55 -17.78 -26.39 -0.68
C SER A 55 -16.48 -26.20 -1.44
N GLU A 56 -15.85 -27.32 -1.81
CA GLU A 56 -14.49 -27.38 -2.39
C GLU A 56 -14.30 -26.47 -3.62
N LYS A 57 -15.27 -26.41 -4.53
CA LYS A 57 -15.22 -25.51 -5.70
C LYS A 57 -15.25 -24.04 -5.32
N LYS A 58 -16.07 -23.65 -4.33
CA LYS A 58 -16.19 -22.25 -3.90
C LYS A 58 -14.97 -21.82 -3.09
N HIS A 59 -14.45 -22.71 -2.25
CA HIS A 59 -13.22 -22.50 -1.51
C HIS A 59 -12.03 -22.28 -2.45
N GLN A 60 -11.86 -23.14 -3.47
CA GLN A 60 -10.80 -22.97 -4.45
C GLN A 60 -10.85 -21.62 -5.17
N MET A 61 -12.04 -21.21 -5.64
CA MET A 61 -12.22 -19.91 -6.28
C MET A 61 -11.93 -18.74 -5.32
N ALA A 62 -12.39 -18.82 -4.06
CA ALA A 62 -12.16 -17.77 -3.07
C ALA A 62 -10.66 -17.62 -2.74
N LYS A 63 -9.95 -18.76 -2.65
CA LYS A 63 -8.50 -18.79 -2.44
C LYS A 63 -7.73 -18.15 -3.60
N GLU A 64 -8.03 -18.53 -4.85
CA GLU A 64 -7.38 -17.94 -6.04
C GLU A 64 -7.58 -16.41 -6.10
N TYR A 65 -8.80 -15.95 -5.82
CA TYR A 65 -9.08 -14.51 -5.75
C TYR A 65 -8.36 -13.82 -4.59
N ARG A 66 -8.21 -14.49 -3.44
CA ARG A 66 -7.44 -13.95 -2.31
C ARG A 66 -5.98 -13.76 -2.72
N ASP A 67 -5.36 -14.76 -3.33
CA ASP A 67 -3.95 -14.72 -3.74
C ASP A 67 -3.67 -13.57 -4.72
N ILE A 68 -4.59 -13.30 -5.66
CA ILE A 68 -4.50 -12.17 -6.59
C ILE A 68 -4.49 -10.83 -5.82
N VAL A 69 -5.44 -10.64 -4.90
CA VAL A 69 -5.55 -9.38 -4.13
C VAL A 69 -4.37 -9.21 -3.18
N GLU A 70 -3.86 -10.30 -2.59
CA GLU A 70 -2.65 -10.25 -1.76
C GLU A 70 -1.43 -9.84 -2.57
N LYS A 71 -1.27 -10.36 -3.78
CA LYS A 71 -0.18 -9.97 -4.68
C LYS A 71 -0.25 -8.48 -5.00
N GLU A 72 -1.42 -7.97 -5.40
CA GLU A 72 -1.61 -6.54 -5.68
C GLU A 72 -1.30 -5.67 -4.44
N LEU A 73 -1.78 -6.08 -3.26
CA LEU A 73 -1.53 -5.36 -2.01
C LEU A 73 -0.03 -5.33 -1.68
N ARG A 74 0.67 -6.47 -1.85
CA ARG A 74 2.12 -6.56 -1.63
C ARG A 74 2.88 -5.66 -2.60
N GLU A 75 2.54 -5.66 -3.88
CA GLU A 75 3.14 -4.80 -4.90
C GLU A 75 2.99 -3.31 -4.52
N ILE A 76 1.77 -2.87 -4.21
CA ILE A 76 1.51 -1.49 -3.77
C ILE A 76 2.32 -1.13 -2.53
N CYS A 77 2.43 -2.05 -1.55
CA CYS A 77 3.20 -1.79 -0.34
C CYS A 77 4.70 -1.68 -0.64
N PHE A 78 5.24 -2.53 -1.50
CA PHE A 78 6.65 -2.49 -1.88
C PHE A 78 6.99 -1.24 -2.68
N ASP A 79 6.11 -0.78 -3.57
CA ASP A 79 6.29 0.47 -4.31
C ASP A 79 6.46 1.65 -3.35
N VAL A 80 5.58 1.76 -2.35
CA VAL A 80 5.67 2.84 -1.35
C VAL A 80 6.91 2.71 -0.49
N LEU A 81 7.24 1.49 -0.03
CA LEU A 81 8.45 1.26 0.76
C LEU A 81 9.72 1.62 -0.04
N CYS A 82 9.75 1.33 -1.33
CA CYS A 82 10.82 1.69 -2.24
C CYS A 82 10.97 3.22 -2.34
N LEU A 83 9.86 3.93 -2.56
CA LEU A 83 9.86 5.41 -2.58
C LEU A 83 10.37 6.01 -1.28
N LEU A 84 9.91 5.47 -0.14
CA LEU A 84 10.31 5.95 1.18
C LEU A 84 11.80 5.74 1.43
N VAL A 85 12.34 4.55 1.14
CA VAL A 85 13.74 4.19 1.45
C VAL A 85 14.72 4.83 0.48
N ASN A 86 14.38 4.92 -0.80
CA ASN A 86 15.32 5.35 -1.84
C ASN A 86 15.28 6.86 -2.12
N PHE A 87 14.12 7.50 -1.95
CA PHE A 87 13.92 8.89 -2.39
C PHE A 87 13.59 9.84 -1.25
N LEU A 88 12.69 9.45 -0.33
CA LEU A 88 12.13 10.39 0.65
C LEU A 88 12.99 10.47 1.91
N ILE A 89 13.16 9.35 2.63
CA ILE A 89 13.89 9.31 3.92
C ILE A 89 15.33 9.83 3.79
N PRO A 90 16.12 9.48 2.75
CA PRO A 90 17.50 9.96 2.64
C PRO A 90 17.64 11.47 2.42
N LYS A 91 16.58 12.14 1.96
CA LYS A 91 16.62 13.56 1.58
C LYS A 91 16.12 14.50 2.65
N VAL A 92 15.46 13.97 3.67
CA VAL A 92 14.93 14.78 4.76
C VAL A 92 16.06 15.28 5.66
N CYS A 93 16.18 16.60 5.77
CA CYS A 93 17.08 17.26 6.72
C CYS A 93 16.45 17.26 8.13
N PHE A 94 16.61 16.18 8.92
CA PHE A 94 16.33 16.12 10.38
C PHE A 94 15.21 17.04 10.91
N ASP A 95 14.04 17.06 10.25
CA ASP A 95 12.89 17.88 10.60
C ASP A 95 11.67 17.00 10.94
N GLU A 96 10.52 17.62 11.19
CA GLU A 96 9.26 16.91 11.47
C GLU A 96 8.81 15.98 10.32
N SER A 97 9.29 16.18 9.09
CA SER A 97 8.93 15.34 7.95
C SER A 97 9.49 13.92 8.05
N ILE A 98 10.60 13.70 8.79
CA ILE A 98 11.14 12.35 9.00
C ILE A 98 10.16 11.47 9.76
N VAL A 99 9.46 12.04 10.74
CA VAL A 99 8.45 11.33 11.54
C VAL A 99 7.28 10.91 10.66
N PHE A 100 6.86 11.78 9.73
CA PHE A 100 5.81 11.48 8.76
C PHE A 100 6.16 10.27 7.89
N PHE A 101 7.37 10.24 7.32
CA PHE A 101 7.81 9.14 6.45
C PHE A 101 8.08 7.84 7.22
N LEU A 102 8.63 7.92 8.44
CA LEU A 102 8.82 6.75 9.30
C LEU A 102 7.49 6.15 9.74
N LYS A 103 6.50 6.99 10.09
CA LYS A 103 5.14 6.53 10.36
C LYS A 103 4.55 5.83 9.13
N MET A 104 4.68 6.45 7.96
CA MET A 104 4.19 5.87 6.70
C MET A 104 4.85 4.51 6.44
N LYS A 105 6.19 4.40 6.59
CA LYS A 105 6.93 3.14 6.47
C LYS A 105 6.36 2.06 7.40
N GLY A 106 6.10 2.40 8.66
CA GLY A 106 5.48 1.48 9.62
C GLY A 106 4.07 1.02 9.20
N ASP A 107 3.25 1.94 8.68
CA ASP A 107 1.91 1.60 8.17
C ASP A 107 1.96 0.58 7.02
N TYR A 108 2.90 0.69 6.08
CA TYR A 108 3.04 -0.27 4.97
C TYR A 108 3.62 -1.61 5.40
N TYR A 109 4.57 -1.65 6.33
CA TYR A 109 4.99 -2.92 6.92
C TYR A 109 3.85 -3.60 7.70
N ARG A 110 3.02 -2.83 8.39
CA ARG A 110 1.82 -3.36 9.05
C ARG A 110 0.84 -3.95 8.04
N TYR A 111 0.61 -3.31 6.90
CA TYR A 111 -0.25 -3.86 5.84
C TYR A 111 0.31 -5.15 5.22
N LEU A 112 1.64 -5.25 5.05
CA LEU A 112 2.28 -6.49 4.63
C LEU A 112 2.09 -7.61 5.66
N ALA A 113 2.21 -7.28 6.95
CA ALA A 113 2.01 -8.25 8.03
C ALA A 113 0.55 -8.75 8.13
N GLU A 114 -0.44 -7.93 7.74
CA GLU A 114 -1.86 -8.35 7.72
C GLU A 114 -2.12 -9.49 6.72
N VAL A 115 -1.34 -9.58 5.64
CA VAL A 115 -1.48 -10.60 4.58
C VAL A 115 -0.33 -11.62 4.57
N ALA A 116 0.52 -11.59 5.59
CA ALA A 116 1.58 -12.56 5.78
C ALA A 116 1.01 -13.72 6.59
N THR A 117 0.50 -14.74 5.89
CA THR A 117 0.04 -16.01 6.44
C THR A 117 0.89 -17.16 5.95
#